data_AF-A0ABD1ENM4-F1
#
_entry.id   AF-A0ABD1ENM4-F1
#
_cell.length_a   1.000
_cell.length_b   1.000
_cell.length_c   1.000
_cell.angle_alpha   90.00
_cell.angle_beta   90.00
_cell.angle_gamma   90.00
#
_symmetry.space_group_name_H-M   'P 1'
#
loop_
_entity.id
_entity.type
_entity.pdbx_description
1 polymer ?
#
loop_
_entity_poly.entity_id
_entity_poly.type
_entity_poly.pdbx_seq_one_letter_code
_entity_poly.pdbx_strand_id
1 'polypeptide(L)'
;MEEQKRFLNFNKDEIDLLVSLVEKYSSILECKKSDSVEWKRKNEVWEILTREFNNHNLKQNRNSKNLREKWKNIKKDSKKKFSNEKLATYKRGDSIITTSKRKSSRSTQLTNDCRTKINLVSQAKLELIKLQTKCLQEEHQIKLKEYQIKAKNVEELHKLEIEEKKIPIEILKTKIRINLNK
;
A
#
# COMPACT_ATOMS: atom_id res chain seq x y z
N MET A 1 41.87 -1.14 -20.62
CA MET A 1 40.71 -1.70 -21.36
C MET A 1 40.51 -3.11 -20.85
N GLU A 2 39.50 -3.33 -20.02
CA GLU A 2 39.24 -4.64 -19.44
C GLU A 2 38.56 -5.51 -20.51
N GLU A 3 39.22 -6.59 -20.93
CA GLU A 3 38.68 -7.54 -21.90
C GLU A 3 37.33 -8.06 -21.40
N GLN A 4 36.24 -7.72 -22.10
CA GLN A 4 34.94 -8.32 -21.82
C GLN A 4 34.99 -9.78 -22.22
N LYS A 5 35.34 -10.64 -21.25
CA LYS A 5 35.30 -12.09 -21.38
C LYS A 5 33.90 -12.49 -21.80
N ARG A 6 33.76 -12.98 -23.05
CA ARG A 6 32.47 -13.43 -23.57
C ARG A 6 31.97 -14.57 -22.68
N PHE A 7 30.83 -14.35 -22.04
CA PHE A 7 30.17 -15.39 -21.27
C PHE A 7 29.67 -16.49 -22.22
N LEU A 8 29.73 -17.74 -21.78
CA LEU A 8 29.21 -18.88 -22.54
C LEU A 8 27.71 -18.70 -22.82
N ASN A 9 27.23 -19.30 -23.92
CA ASN A 9 25.80 -19.30 -24.22
C ASN A 9 24.99 -19.93 -23.09
N PHE A 10 23.74 -19.48 -22.93
CA PHE A 10 22.81 -20.10 -21.97
C PHE A 10 22.33 -21.43 -22.51
N ASN A 11 22.46 -22.49 -21.73
CA ASN A 11 21.86 -23.79 -21.99
C ASN A 11 20.34 -23.76 -21.75
N LYS A 12 19.63 -24.76 -22.27
CA LYS A 12 18.18 -24.91 -22.06
C LYS A 12 17.81 -25.00 -20.58
N ASP A 13 18.53 -25.81 -19.81
CA ASP A 13 18.30 -25.94 -18.36
C ASP A 13 18.53 -24.62 -17.60
N GLU A 14 19.53 -23.84 -18.02
CA GLU A 14 19.78 -22.50 -17.47
C GLU A 14 18.64 -21.53 -17.81
N ILE A 15 18.06 -21.64 -19.01
CA ILE A 15 16.92 -20.81 -19.43
C ILE A 15 15.68 -21.19 -18.63
N ASP A 16 15.40 -22.48 -18.50
CA ASP A 16 14.21 -22.98 -17.78
C ASP A 16 14.28 -22.61 -16.30
N LEU A 17 15.46 -22.72 -15.66
CA LEU A 17 15.69 -22.25 -14.30
C LEU A 17 15.50 -20.73 -14.17
N LEU A 18 16.03 -19.95 -15.13
CA LEU A 18 15.86 -18.51 -15.12
C LEU A 18 14.37 -18.12 -15.21
N VAL A 19 13.60 -18.81 -16.06
CA VAL A 19 12.16 -18.58 -16.18
C VAL A 19 11.46 -18.90 -14.86
N SER A 20 11.71 -20.06 -14.25
CA SER A 20 11.05 -20.46 -13.00
C SER A 20 11.37 -19.50 -11.84
N LEU A 21 12.61 -19.05 -11.74
CA LEU A 21 13.01 -18.10 -10.70
C LEU A 21 12.38 -16.72 -10.93
N VAL A 22 12.30 -16.26 -12.18
CA VAL A 22 11.62 -14.98 -12.47
C VAL A 22 10.12 -15.07 -12.20
N GLU A 23 9.48 -16.20 -12.50
CA GLU A 23 8.07 -16.43 -12.18
C GLU A 23 7.80 -16.37 -10.67
N LYS A 24 8.66 -17.01 -9.86
CA LYS A 24 8.63 -16.94 -8.38
C LYS A 24 8.66 -15.50 -7.86
N TYR A 25 9.43 -14.62 -8.49
CA TYR A 25 9.57 -13.20 -8.09
C TYR A 25 8.79 -12.22 -8.98
N SER A 26 7.85 -12.71 -9.79
CA SER A 26 7.16 -11.93 -10.82
C SER A 26 6.38 -10.73 -10.27
N SER A 27 5.81 -10.87 -9.07
CA SER A 27 5.06 -9.80 -8.38
C SER A 27 5.88 -8.52 -8.18
N ILE A 28 7.19 -8.65 -7.96
CA ILE A 28 8.12 -7.54 -7.75
C ILE A 28 8.80 -7.16 -9.07
N LEU A 29 9.31 -8.16 -9.81
CA LEU A 29 10.07 -7.91 -11.05
C LEU A 29 9.21 -7.32 -12.18
N GLU A 30 7.94 -7.70 -12.27
CA GLU A 30 7.00 -7.22 -13.30
C GLU A 30 6.09 -6.08 -12.84
N CYS A 31 6.30 -5.57 -11.61
CA CYS A 31 5.57 -4.43 -11.08
C CYS A 31 5.73 -3.20 -12.00
N LYS A 32 4.64 -2.56 -12.39
CA LYS A 32 4.64 -1.39 -13.29
C LYS A 32 5.00 -0.07 -12.60
N LYS A 33 5.14 -0.07 -11.27
CA LYS A 33 5.49 1.14 -10.51
C LYS A 33 6.95 1.53 -10.81
N SER A 34 7.18 2.83 -10.94
CA SER A 34 8.48 3.43 -11.23
C SER A 34 8.90 4.37 -10.11
N ASP A 35 8.87 3.87 -8.88
CA ASP A 35 9.35 4.57 -7.69
C ASP A 35 10.82 4.23 -7.44
N SER A 36 11.58 5.17 -6.88
CA SER A 36 12.97 4.99 -6.44
C SER A 36 13.12 3.82 -5.46
N VAL A 37 12.13 3.61 -4.58
CA VAL A 37 12.06 2.49 -3.63
C VAL A 37 11.86 1.16 -4.38
N GLU A 38 10.97 1.15 -5.38
CA GLU A 38 10.69 -0.02 -6.20
C GLU A 38 11.88 -0.41 -7.08
N TRP A 39 12.66 0.57 -7.55
CA TRP A 39 13.91 0.32 -8.28
C TRP A 39 14.94 -0.42 -7.43
N LYS A 40 15.16 0.05 -6.20
CA LYS A 40 16.06 -0.62 -5.24
C LYS A 40 15.58 -2.04 -4.94
N ARG A 41 14.29 -2.22 -4.67
CA ARG A 41 13.68 -3.52 -4.40
C ARG A 41 13.85 -4.50 -5.57
N LYS A 42 13.61 -4.05 -6.81
CA LYS A 42 13.84 -4.86 -8.01
C LYS A 42 15.31 -5.26 -8.13
N ASN A 43 16.23 -4.34 -7.83
CA ASN A 43 17.65 -4.65 -7.86
C ASN A 43 18.04 -5.71 -6.82
N GLU A 44 17.57 -5.58 -5.58
CA GLU A 44 17.79 -6.57 -4.53
C GLU A 44 17.26 -7.94 -4.91
N VAL A 45 16.04 -8.01 -5.47
CA VAL A 45 15.45 -9.27 -5.93
C VAL A 45 16.29 -9.91 -7.04
N TRP A 46 16.85 -9.13 -7.96
CA TRP A 46 17.76 -9.66 -8.96
C TRP A 46 19.07 -10.19 -8.38
N GLU A 47 19.61 -9.57 -7.33
CA GLU A 47 20.79 -10.10 -6.63
C GLU A 47 20.46 -11.41 -5.90
N ILE A 48 19.29 -11.50 -5.26
CA ILE A 48 18.80 -12.73 -4.63
C ILE A 48 18.62 -13.83 -5.69
N LEU A 49 17.96 -13.52 -6.79
CA LEU A 49 17.75 -14.43 -7.92
C LEU A 49 19.10 -14.92 -8.46
N THR A 50 20.08 -14.03 -8.61
CA THR A 50 21.43 -14.37 -9.08
C THR A 50 22.10 -15.36 -8.13
N ARG A 51 21.96 -15.16 -6.83
CA ARG A 51 22.48 -16.08 -5.81
C ARG A 51 21.79 -17.43 -5.87
N GLU A 52 20.45 -17.46 -5.95
CA GLU A 52 19.69 -18.71 -6.10
C GLU A 52 20.09 -19.45 -7.38
N PHE A 53 20.22 -18.73 -8.49
CA PHE A 53 20.64 -19.27 -9.78
C PHE A 53 22.05 -19.90 -9.71
N ASN A 54 23.01 -19.20 -9.11
CA ASN A 54 24.38 -19.71 -8.98
C ASN A 54 24.49 -20.87 -7.97
N ASN A 55 23.60 -20.93 -6.97
CA ASN A 55 23.55 -22.04 -6.00
C ASN A 55 23.03 -23.35 -6.59
N HIS A 56 22.38 -23.33 -7.76
CA HIS A 56 21.89 -24.54 -8.43
C HIS A 56 23.00 -25.40 -9.08
N ASN A 57 24.27 -25.22 -8.68
CA ASN A 57 25.45 -25.96 -9.18
C ASN A 57 25.53 -26.02 -10.71
N LEU A 58 25.23 -24.89 -11.36
CA LEU A 58 25.37 -24.75 -12.80
C LEU A 58 26.84 -24.59 -13.17
N LYS A 59 27.19 -24.99 -14.40
CA LYS A 59 28.58 -25.02 -14.90
C LYS A 59 29.32 -23.68 -14.78
N GLN A 60 28.59 -22.55 -14.75
CA GLN A 60 29.15 -21.21 -14.63
C GLN A 60 28.27 -20.29 -13.77
N ASN A 61 28.94 -19.46 -12.97
CA ASN A 61 28.28 -18.39 -12.23
C ASN A 61 27.96 -17.24 -13.19
N ARG A 62 26.70 -16.80 -13.17
CA ARG A 62 26.22 -15.65 -13.95
C ARG A 62 26.10 -14.43 -13.03
N ASN A 63 26.31 -13.25 -13.61
CA ASN A 63 26.08 -12.00 -12.91
C ASN A 63 24.64 -11.51 -13.14
N SER A 64 24.10 -10.74 -12.21
CA SER A 64 22.77 -10.13 -12.23
C SER A 64 22.46 -9.42 -13.54
N LYS A 65 23.45 -8.68 -14.08
CA LYS A 65 23.33 -8.00 -15.39
C LYS A 65 23.05 -8.98 -16.54
N ASN A 66 23.73 -10.12 -16.58
CA ASN A 66 23.60 -11.10 -17.65
C ASN A 66 22.24 -11.81 -17.60
N LEU A 67 21.77 -12.15 -16.39
CA LEU A 67 20.46 -12.76 -16.19
C LEU A 67 19.33 -11.81 -16.61
N ARG A 68 19.43 -10.54 -16.24
CA ARG A 68 18.50 -9.48 -16.66
C ARG A 68 18.45 -9.32 -18.18
N GLU A 69 19.61 -9.29 -18.83
CA GLU A 69 19.70 -9.16 -20.28
C GLU A 69 19.12 -10.39 -20.99
N LYS A 70 19.45 -11.59 -20.52
CA LYS A 70 18.88 -12.83 -21.05
C LYS A 70 17.37 -12.87 -20.90
N TRP A 71 16.84 -12.49 -19.74
CA TRP A 71 15.40 -12.39 -19.51
C TRP A 71 14.73 -11.37 -20.45
N LYS A 72 15.34 -10.21 -20.65
CA LYS A 72 14.85 -9.20 -21.61
C LYS A 72 14.78 -9.77 -23.03
N ASN A 73 15.79 -10.53 -23.45
CA ASN A 73 15.83 -11.19 -24.75
C ASN A 73 14.75 -12.27 -24.86
N ILE A 74 14.55 -13.10 -23.83
CA ILE A 74 13.46 -14.09 -23.78
C ILE A 74 12.11 -13.41 -23.98
N LYS A 75 11.83 -12.31 -23.25
CA LYS A 75 10.56 -11.57 -23.41
C LYS A 75 10.39 -10.99 -24.82
N LYS A 76 11.48 -10.52 -25.43
CA LYS A 76 11.47 -9.98 -26.79
C LYS A 76 11.17 -11.08 -27.81
N ASP A 77 11.83 -12.21 -27.69
CA ASP A 77 11.68 -13.35 -28.59
C ASP A 77 10.27 -13.97 -28.48
N SER A 78 9.74 -14.10 -27.27
CA SER A 78 8.35 -14.57 -27.06
C SER A 78 7.33 -13.64 -27.72
N LYS A 79 7.50 -12.32 -27.63
CA LYS A 79 6.64 -11.35 -28.34
C LYS A 79 6.77 -11.49 -29.86
N LYS A 80 7.99 -11.69 -30.37
CA LYS A 80 8.25 -11.86 -31.81
C LYS A 80 7.57 -13.13 -32.35
N LYS A 81 7.72 -14.26 -31.64
CA LYS A 81 7.08 -15.54 -32.00
C LYS A 81 5.56 -15.39 -32.07
N PHE A 82 4.93 -14.82 -31.04
CA PHE A 82 3.49 -14.60 -31.00
C PHE A 82 2.99 -13.68 -32.13
N SER A 83 3.72 -12.61 -32.45
CA SER A 83 3.38 -11.74 -33.58
C SER A 83 3.52 -12.44 -34.93
N ASN A 84 4.58 -13.25 -35.10
CA ASN A 84 4.81 -14.02 -36.32
C ASN A 84 3.75 -15.12 -36.51
N GLU A 85 3.35 -15.80 -35.44
CA GLU A 85 2.27 -16.79 -35.45
C GLU A 85 0.95 -16.14 -35.89
N LYS A 86 0.59 -14.99 -35.31
CA LYS A 86 -0.59 -14.22 -35.74
C LYS A 86 -0.55 -13.83 -37.22
N LEU A 87 0.61 -13.38 -37.70
CA LEU A 87 0.79 -13.01 -39.10
C LEU A 87 0.71 -14.23 -40.02
N ALA A 88 1.29 -15.36 -39.61
CA ALA A 88 1.23 -16.62 -40.35
C ALA A 88 -0.20 -17.16 -40.43
N THR A 89 -0.98 -17.09 -39.35
CA THR A 89 -2.41 -17.45 -39.37
C THR A 89 -3.22 -16.55 -40.29
N TYR A 90 -2.94 -15.25 -40.31
CA TYR A 90 -3.62 -14.32 -41.22
C TYR A 90 -3.27 -14.58 -42.69
N LYS A 91 -2.03 -14.95 -42.99
CA LYS A 91 -1.56 -15.21 -44.37
C LYS A 91 -2.02 -16.56 -44.95
N ARG A 92 -2.32 -17.56 -44.12
CA ARG A 92 -2.77 -18.89 -44.59
C ARG A 92 -4.25 -18.94 -44.98
N GLY A 93 -5.00 -17.85 -44.82
CA GLY A 93 -6.44 -17.83 -45.13
C GLY A 93 -7.29 -18.62 -44.13
N ASP A 94 -6.67 -19.27 -43.15
CA ASP A 94 -7.33 -19.89 -42.01
C ASP A 94 -7.96 -18.80 -41.14
N SER A 95 -9.19 -18.46 -41.46
CA SER A 95 -10.09 -17.71 -40.61
C SER A 95 -10.41 -18.57 -39.38
N ILE A 96 -9.47 -18.69 -38.45
CA ILE A 96 -9.75 -19.33 -37.17
C ILE A 96 -10.66 -18.38 -36.40
N ILE A 97 -11.96 -18.66 -36.53
CA ILE A 97 -12.95 -18.48 -35.48
C ILE A 97 -12.40 -19.22 -34.27
N THR A 98 -11.56 -18.55 -33.47
CA THR A 98 -11.40 -18.94 -32.08
C THR A 98 -12.66 -18.47 -31.38
N THR A 99 -13.63 -19.36 -31.32
CA THR A 99 -14.67 -19.40 -30.30
C THR A 99 -13.99 -19.57 -28.93
N SER A 100 -13.37 -18.50 -28.45
CA SER A 100 -13.26 -18.22 -27.03
C SER A 100 -13.40 -16.72 -26.88
N LYS A 101 -14.67 -16.30 -26.72
CA LYS A 101 -15.09 -14.98 -26.23
C LYS A 101 -14.06 -13.88 -26.50
N ARG A 102 -13.99 -13.40 -27.74
CA ARG A 102 -13.64 -11.99 -27.96
C ARG A 102 -14.74 -11.16 -27.29
N LYS A 103 -14.59 -10.91 -25.99
CA LYS A 103 -15.10 -9.69 -25.39
C LYS A 103 -14.38 -8.57 -26.12
N SER A 104 -15.06 -7.93 -27.07
CA SER A 104 -14.70 -6.63 -27.66
C SER A 104 -14.58 -5.52 -26.59
N SER A 105 -14.78 -5.86 -25.32
CA SER A 105 -14.62 -5.04 -24.14
C SER A 105 -13.17 -4.83 -23.67
N ARG A 106 -12.13 -5.53 -24.18
CA ARG A 106 -10.83 -5.58 -23.47
C ARG A 106 -9.98 -4.29 -23.56
N SER A 107 -10.09 -3.52 -24.64
CA SER A 107 -9.38 -2.22 -24.76
C SER A 107 -10.01 -1.13 -23.90
N THR A 108 -11.34 -1.17 -23.74
CA THR A 108 -12.07 -0.35 -22.77
C THR A 108 -11.99 -0.92 -21.35
N GLN A 109 -11.77 -2.22 -21.15
CA GLN A 109 -11.63 -2.82 -19.81
C GLN A 109 -10.28 -2.56 -19.16
N LEU A 110 -9.16 -2.46 -19.89
CA LEU A 110 -7.90 -2.05 -19.25
C LEU A 110 -7.95 -0.60 -18.80
N THR A 111 -8.57 0.29 -19.60
CA THR A 111 -8.77 1.70 -19.24
C THR A 111 -9.85 1.88 -18.18
N ASN A 112 -10.92 1.08 -18.20
CA ASN A 112 -11.91 1.06 -17.13
C ASN A 112 -11.36 0.43 -15.85
N ASP A 113 -10.53 -0.62 -15.90
CA ASP A 113 -9.91 -1.22 -14.72
C ASP A 113 -8.91 -0.27 -14.06
N CYS A 114 -8.09 0.45 -14.84
CA CYS A 114 -7.24 1.49 -14.26
C CYS A 114 -8.04 2.71 -13.79
N ARG A 115 -9.11 3.12 -14.48
CA ARG A 115 -10.01 4.20 -14.03
C ARG A 115 -10.78 3.82 -12.77
N THR A 116 -11.28 2.57 -12.67
CA THR A 116 -11.95 2.04 -11.49
C THR A 116 -10.97 1.90 -10.33
N LYS A 117 -9.73 1.43 -10.56
CA LYS A 117 -8.69 1.42 -9.52
C LYS A 117 -8.30 2.82 -9.06
N ILE A 118 -8.16 3.78 -9.97
CA ILE A 118 -7.91 5.18 -9.63
C ILE A 118 -9.09 5.74 -8.83
N ASN A 119 -10.31 5.51 -9.26
CA ASN A 119 -11.52 5.95 -8.56
C ASN A 119 -11.63 5.31 -7.17
N LEU A 120 -11.33 4.01 -7.05
CA LEU A 120 -11.35 3.30 -5.77
C LEU A 120 -10.27 3.83 -4.82
N VAL A 121 -9.07 4.10 -5.32
CA VAL A 121 -8.00 4.72 -4.52
C VAL A 121 -8.36 6.15 -4.13
N SER A 122 -8.95 6.93 -5.05
CA SER A 122 -9.45 8.28 -4.75
C SER A 122 -10.57 8.26 -3.72
N GLN A 123 -11.50 7.30 -3.82
CA GLN A 123 -12.57 7.10 -2.86
C GLN A 123 -12.03 6.70 -1.49
N ALA A 124 -11.11 5.75 -1.42
CA ALA A 124 -10.47 5.34 -0.17
C ALA A 124 -9.68 6.49 0.49
N LYS A 125 -9.01 7.32 -0.31
CA LYS A 125 -8.36 8.54 0.18
C LYS A 125 -9.37 9.54 0.74
N LEU A 126 -10.49 9.74 0.05
CA LEU A 126 -11.55 10.62 0.50
C LEU A 126 -12.19 10.13 1.80
N GLU A 127 -12.43 8.82 1.91
CA GLU A 127 -12.93 8.18 3.14
C GLU A 127 -11.96 8.32 4.29
N LEU A 128 -10.65 8.12 4.05
CA LEU A 128 -9.62 8.33 5.06
C LEU A 128 -9.61 9.77 5.57
N ILE A 129 -9.68 10.76 4.67
CA ILE A 129 -9.74 12.18 5.04
C ILE A 129 -11.01 12.46 5.87
N LYS A 130 -12.17 11.94 5.45
CA LYS A 130 -13.42 12.10 6.20
C LYS A 130 -13.32 11.52 7.61
N LEU A 131 -12.74 10.33 7.75
CA LEU A 131 -12.50 9.69 9.05
C LEU A 131 -11.57 10.52 9.92
N GLN A 132 -10.47 11.04 9.37
CA GLN A 132 -9.55 11.92 10.09
C GLN A 132 -10.23 13.23 10.54
N THR A 133 -10.99 13.87 9.67
CA THR A 133 -11.75 15.08 10.02
C THR A 133 -12.78 14.80 11.10
N LYS A 134 -13.50 13.68 11.02
CA LYS A 134 -14.47 13.26 12.03
C LYS A 134 -13.81 13.02 13.38
N CYS A 135 -12.67 12.32 13.41
CA CYS A 135 -11.90 12.07 14.62
C CYS A 135 -11.47 13.39 15.29
N LEU A 136 -10.92 14.33 14.50
CA LEU A 136 -10.53 15.65 15.00
C LEU A 136 -11.72 16.45 15.55
N GLN A 137 -12.88 16.38 14.88
CA GLN A 137 -14.11 17.01 15.36
C GLN A 137 -14.58 16.40 16.67
N GLU A 138 -14.55 15.07 16.82
CA GLU A 138 -14.93 14.37 18.04
C GLU A 138 -14.00 14.74 19.20
N GLU A 139 -12.68 14.78 18.99
CA GLU A 139 -11.71 15.25 19.99
C GLU A 139 -12.00 16.69 20.45
N HIS A 140 -12.33 17.58 19.50
CA HIS A 140 -12.68 18.96 19.82
C HIS A 140 -13.97 19.04 20.65
N GLN A 141 -14.98 18.23 20.30
CA GLN A 141 -16.24 18.15 21.05
C GLN A 141 -16.03 17.61 22.47
N ILE A 142 -15.17 16.60 22.64
CA ILE A 142 -14.80 16.07 23.95
C ILE A 142 -14.16 17.19 24.80
N LYS A 143 -13.17 17.90 24.26
CA LYS A 143 -12.50 19.02 24.97
C LYS A 143 -13.47 20.11 25.41
N LEU A 144 -14.43 20.47 24.55
CA LEU A 144 -15.46 21.47 24.89
C LEU A 144 -16.36 20.98 26.04
N LYS A 145 -16.79 19.71 26.01
CA LYS A 145 -17.60 19.12 27.10
C LYS A 145 -16.83 19.07 28.41
N GLU A 146 -15.56 18.67 28.37
CA GLU A 146 -14.69 18.68 29.55
C GLU A 146 -14.58 20.07 30.17
N TYR A 147 -14.39 21.11 29.34
CA TYR A 147 -14.34 22.48 29.81
C TYR A 147 -15.65 22.92 30.49
N GLN A 148 -16.80 22.58 29.89
CA GLN A 148 -18.11 22.87 30.47
C GLN A 148 -18.32 22.17 31.81
N ILE A 149 -17.93 20.90 31.92
CA ILE A 149 -18.01 20.15 33.18
C ILE A 149 -17.12 20.80 34.25
N LYS A 150 -15.88 21.15 33.89
CA LYS A 150 -14.96 21.83 34.80
C LYS A 150 -15.54 23.15 35.32
N ALA A 151 -16.13 23.95 34.44
CA ALA A 151 -16.77 25.21 34.82
C ALA A 151 -17.94 24.98 35.82
N LYS A 152 -18.83 24.02 35.52
CA LYS A 152 -19.94 23.67 36.43
C LYS A 152 -19.46 23.20 37.80
N ASN A 153 -18.43 22.36 37.84
CA ASN A 153 -17.86 21.87 39.09
C ASN A 153 -17.30 23.01 39.95
N VAL A 154 -16.66 24.01 39.32
CA VAL A 154 -16.15 25.19 40.03
C VAL A 154 -17.30 26.01 40.62
N GLU A 155 -18.38 26.24 39.86
CA GLU A 155 -19.56 26.94 40.36
C GLU A 155 -20.22 26.21 41.53
N GLU A 156 -20.31 24.89 41.46
CA GLU A 156 -20.91 24.04 42.49
C GLU A 156 -20.05 24.01 43.76
N LEU A 157 -18.72 23.89 43.61
CA LEU A 157 -17.78 24.02 44.72
C LEU A 157 -17.93 25.37 45.43
N HIS A 158 -18.04 26.46 44.68
CA HIS A 158 -18.22 27.78 45.26
C HIS A 158 -19.54 27.90 46.04
N LYS A 159 -20.63 27.32 45.53
CA LYS A 159 -21.92 27.28 46.24
C LYS A 159 -21.83 26.50 47.55
N LEU A 160 -21.17 25.35 47.55
CA LEU A 160 -20.98 24.55 48.76
C LEU A 160 -20.14 25.30 49.80
N GLU A 161 -19.10 26.01 49.38
CA GLU A 161 -18.27 26.82 50.27
C GLU A 161 -19.06 27.97 50.93
N ILE A 162 -20.00 28.57 50.19
CA ILE A 162 -20.90 29.60 50.74
C ILE A 162 -21.83 29.00 51.80
N GLU A 163 -22.46 27.86 51.51
CA GLU A 163 -23.36 27.18 52.47
C GLU A 163 -22.60 26.68 53.71
N GLU A 164 -21.39 26.17 53.54
CA GLU A 164 -20.52 25.79 54.66
C GLU A 164 -20.26 26.97 55.60
N LYS A 165 -19.95 28.16 55.05
CA LYS A 165 -19.72 29.38 55.86
C LYS A 165 -21.00 29.91 56.51
N LYS A 166 -22.17 29.59 55.97
CA LYS A 166 -23.47 30.03 56.50
C LYS A 166 -23.85 29.32 57.79
N ILE A 167 -23.52 28.03 57.91
CA ILE A 167 -23.84 27.21 59.09
C ILE A 167 -23.27 27.80 60.40
N PRO A 168 -21.97 28.15 60.51
CA PRO A 168 -21.42 28.81 61.71
C PRO A 168 -22.10 30.13 62.04
N ILE A 169 -22.44 30.93 61.03
CA ILE A 169 -23.14 32.21 61.21
C ILE A 169 -24.53 31.96 61.83
N GLU A 170 -25.25 30.95 61.36
CA GLU A 170 -26.56 30.56 61.89
C GLU A 170 -26.49 30.09 63.35
N ILE A 171 -25.47 29.29 63.67
CA ILE A 171 -25.18 28.82 65.04
C ILE A 171 -24.90 30.01 65.95
N LEU A 172 -24.05 30.95 65.52
CA LEU A 172 -23.72 32.15 66.29
C LEU A 172 -24.94 33.04 66.52
N LYS A 173 -25.77 33.26 65.48
CA LYS A 173 -27.04 33.99 65.60
C LYS A 173 -27.99 33.35 66.62
N THR A 174 -28.11 32.02 66.59
CA THR A 174 -28.94 31.28 67.54
C THR A 174 -28.43 31.41 68.98
N LYS A 175 -27.11 31.28 69.19
CA LYS A 175 -26.47 31.47 70.51
C LYS A 175 -26.72 32.87 71.07
N ILE A 176 -26.56 33.91 70.24
CA ILE A 176 -26.84 35.30 70.63
C ILE A 176 -28.31 35.46 71.02
N ARG A 177 -29.24 34.92 70.22
CA ARG A 177 -30.69 35.00 70.49
C ARG A 177 -31.09 34.33 71.80
N ILE A 178 -30.50 33.18 72.12
CA ILE A 178 -30.72 32.49 73.40
C ILE A 178 -30.20 33.33 74.57
N ASN A 179 -29.03 33.96 74.42
CA ASN A 179 -28.45 34.80 75.48
C ASN A 179 -29.23 36.10 75.72
N LEU A 180 -29.91 36.66 74.70
CA LEU A 180 -30.73 37.86 74.83
C LEU A 180 -32.12 37.60 75.43
N ASN A 181 -32.58 36.35 75.42
CA ASN A 181 -33.88 35.93 75.94
C ASN A 181 -33.79 35.28 77.35
N LYS A 182 -32.62 35.32 77.98
CA LYS A 182 -32.37 34.93 79.37
C LYS A 182 -32.18 36.18 80.22
#